data_AF-A0A526TF17-F1
#
_entry.id   AF-A0A526TF17-F1
#
_cell.length_a   1.000
_cell.length_b   1.000
_cell.length_c   1.000
_cell.angle_alpha   90.00
_cell.angle_beta   90.00
_cell.angle_gamma   90.00
#
_symmetry.space_group_name_H-M   'P 1'
#
loop_
_entity.id
_entity.type
_entity.pdbx_description
1 polymer ?
#
loop_
_entity_poly.entity_id
_entity_poly.type
_entity_poly.pdbx_seq_one_letter_code
_entity_poly.pdbx_strand_id
1 'polypeptide(L)' 'MARSGQLDVEGVLLNWRLEGEGGLPLVCIHGVGSYLEAWSGVAGQLKDRFSVLTFD' A
#
# COMPACT_ATOMS: atom_id res chain seq x y z
N MET A 1 -12.32 -3.65 -1.90
CA MET A 1 -11.62 -3.67 -3.22
C MET A 1 -10.33 -2.84 -3.15
N ALA A 2 -9.29 -3.16 -3.93
CA ALA A 2 -8.04 -2.38 -3.93
C ALA A 2 -8.16 -1.11 -4.79
N ARG A 3 -7.63 0.00 -4.30
CA ARG A 3 -7.47 1.27 -5.02
C ARG A 3 -5.99 1.52 -5.27
N SER A 4 -5.65 2.12 -6.39
CA SER A 4 -4.28 2.55 -6.69
C SER A 4 -4.29 3.91 -7.36
N GLY A 5 -3.12 4.56 -7.35
CA GLY A 5 -2.94 5.82 -8.02
C GLY A 5 -1.51 6.31 -7.92
N GLN A 6 -1.31 7.55 -8.35
CA GLN A 6 -0.08 8.29 -8.20
C GLN A 6 -0.34 9.55 -7.39
N LEU A 7 0.64 9.97 -6.59
CA LEU A 7 0.56 11.19 -5.81
C LEU A 7 1.89 11.95 -5.95
N ASP A 8 1.83 13.20 -6.42
CA ASP A 8 2.97 14.10 -6.37
C ASP A 8 3.11 14.65 -4.95
N VAL A 9 4.27 14.39 -4.34
CA VAL A 9 4.66 14.94 -3.05
C VAL A 9 5.95 15.73 -3.28
N GLU A 10 5.81 17.05 -3.35
CA GLU A 10 6.92 17.98 -3.50
C GLU A 10 7.82 17.69 -4.72
N GLY A 11 7.20 17.31 -5.85
CA GLY A 11 7.91 16.96 -7.09
C GLY A 11 8.38 15.51 -7.16
N VAL A 12 8.04 14.67 -6.17
CA VAL A 12 8.26 13.22 -6.20
C VAL A 12 6.94 12.51 -6.48
N LEU A 13 6.83 11.85 -7.62
CA LEU A 13 5.64 11.08 -7.98
C LEU A 13 5.70 9.68 -7.36
N LEU A 14 4.88 9.43 -6.34
CA LEU A 14 4.78 8.14 -5.64
C LEU A 14 3.67 7.29 -6.24
N ASN A 15 3.97 6.03 -6.59
CA ASN A 15 2.93 5.03 -6.85
C ASN A 15 2.40 4.53 -5.52
N TRP A 16 1.08 4.41 -5.38
CA TRP A 16 0.47 3.89 -4.16
C TRP A 16 -0.66 2.91 -4.45
N ARG A 17 -0.90 2.03 -3.49
CA ARG A 17 -2.04 1.11 -3.44
C ARG A 17 -2.61 1.05 -2.04
N LEU A 18 -3.93 1.11 -1.94
CA LEU A 18 -4.70 0.97 -0.71
C LEU A 18 -5.62 -0.25 -0.85
N GLU A 19 -5.45 -1.23 0.02
CA GLU A 19 -6.24 -2.45 0.02
C GLU A 19 -6.79 -2.77 1.41
N GLY A 20 -8.05 -3.20 1.45
CA GLY A 20 -8.74 -3.60 2.66
C GLY A 20 -9.82 -2.64 3.10
N GLU A 21 -10.67 -3.16 3.98
CA GLU A 21 -11.90 -2.52 4.45
C GLU A 21 -11.93 -2.46 5.98
N GLY A 22 -10.88 -2.98 6.63
CA GLY A 22 -10.74 -2.90 8.07
C GLY A 22 -10.40 -1.49 8.55
N GLY A 23 -10.93 -1.12 9.72
CA GLY A 23 -10.87 0.25 10.24
C GLY A 23 -9.52 0.70 10.79
N LEU A 24 -8.49 -0.17 10.85
CA LEU A 24 -7.17 0.19 11.35
C LEU A 24 -6.21 0.50 10.19
N PRO A 25 -5.52 1.65 10.19
CA PRO A 25 -4.52 1.94 9.16
C PRO A 25 -3.25 1.11 9.37
N LEU A 26 -2.66 0.62 8.28
CA LEU A 26 -1.34 -0.04 8.27
C LEU A 26 -0.55 0.46 7.07
N VAL A 27 0.66 0.96 7.29
CA VAL A 27 1.57 1.41 6.24
C VAL A 27 2.71 0.41 6.09
N CYS A 28 2.90 -0.11 4.88
CA CYS A 28 3.93 -1.08 4.54
C CYS A 28 4.98 -0.42 3.63
N ILE A 29 6.23 -0.39 4.12
CA ILE A 29 7.38 0.19 3.42
C ILE A 29 8.29 -0.94 2.97
N HIS A 30 8.60 -1.02 1.67
CA HIS A 30 9.47 -2.06 1.14
C HIS A 30 10.97 -1.71 1.30
N GLY A 31 11.82 -2.71 1.06
CA GLY A 31 13.28 -2.53 1.05
C GLY A 31 13.85 -2.19 -0.32
N VAL A 32 15.16 -1.93 -0.39
CA VAL A 32 15.89 -1.66 -1.64
C VAL A 32 15.75 -2.85 -2.62
N GLY A 33 15.51 -2.54 -3.90
CA GLY A 33 15.32 -3.55 -4.96
C GLY A 33 13.95 -4.23 -4.96
N SER A 34 13.03 -3.76 -4.13
CA SER A 34 11.64 -4.19 -4.07
C SER A 34 10.69 -3.05 -4.48
N TYR A 35 9.39 -3.29 -4.40
CA TYR A 35 8.32 -2.41 -4.86
C TYR A 35 7.00 -2.76 -4.15
N LEU A 36 5.98 -1.92 -4.24
CA LEU A 36 4.75 -2.00 -3.45
C LEU A 36 4.04 -3.36 -3.54
N GLU A 37 4.06 -4.05 -4.69
CA GLU A 37 3.42 -5.35 -4.87
C GLU A 37 4.07 -6.49 -4.07
N ALA A 38 5.29 -6.31 -3.55
CA ALA A 38 5.92 -7.28 -2.66
C ALA A 38 5.06 -7.55 -1.40
N TRP A 39 4.19 -6.60 -1.04
CA TRP A 39 3.26 -6.72 0.07
C TRP A 39 1.90 -7.33 -0.31
N SER A 40 1.63 -7.67 -1.57
CA SER A 40 0.29 -8.13 -2.01
C SER A 40 -0.24 -9.33 -1.22
N GLY A 41 0.64 -10.29 -0.89
CA GLY A 41 0.26 -11.44 -0.08
C GLY A 41 -0.10 -11.07 1.37
N VAL A 42 0.64 -10.12 1.96
CA VAL A 42 0.39 -9.61 3.31
C VAL A 42 -0.89 -8.78 3.34
N ALA A 43 -1.07 -7.87 2.38
CA ALA A 43 -2.28 -7.07 2.25
C ALA A 43 -3.52 -7.96 2.12
N GLY A 44 -3.47 -9.01 1.28
CA GLY A 44 -4.57 -9.95 1.10
C GLY A 44 -4.96 -10.70 2.37
N GLN A 45 -4.01 -10.99 3.27
CA GLN A 45 -4.26 -11.66 4.55
C GLN A 45 -4.73 -10.72 5.67
N LEU A 46 -4.42 -9.43 5.57
CA LEU A 46 -4.70 -8.44 6.62
C LEU A 46 -5.89 -7.52 6.34
N LYS A 47 -6.43 -7.56 5.11
CA LYS A 47 -7.46 -6.65 4.59
C LYS A 47 -8.78 -6.57 5.39
N ASP A 48 -9.11 -7.60 6.17
CA ASP A 48 -10.34 -7.64 6.96
C ASP A 48 -10.22 -6.80 8.24
N ARG A 49 -8.99 -6.64 8.76
CA ARG A 49 -8.71 -5.85 9.98
C ARG A 49 -8.10 -4.49 9.66
N PHE A 50 -7.36 -4.39 8.57
CA PHE A 50 -6.61 -3.19 8.22
C PHE A 50 -7.00 -2.61 6.87
N SER A 51 -6.87 -1.27 6.77
CA SER A 51 -6.69 -0.54 5.52
C SER A 51 -5.19 -0.44 5.27
N VAL A 52 -4.67 -1.27 4.37
CA VAL A 52 -3.24 -1.44 4.11
C VAL A 52 -2.81 -0.52 2.97
N LEU A 53 -1.94 0.45 3.28
CA LEU A 53 -1.29 1.34 2.32
C LEU A 53 0.12 0.84 2.00
N THR A 54 0.40 0.65 0.72
CA THR A 54 1.74 0.36 0.18
C THR A 54 2.09 1.42 -0.85
N PHE A 55 3.36 1.81 -0.95
CA PHE A 55 3.84 2.77 -1.94
C PHE A 55 5.30 2.45 -2.32
N ASP A 56 5.71 2.99 -3.47
CA ASP A 56 7.10 3.01 -3.95
C ASP A 56 7.82 4.29 -3.51
#